data_AF-A0A944XQC5-F1
#
_entry.id   AF-A0A944XQC5-F1
#
_cell.length_a   1.000
_cell.length_b   1.000
_cell.length_c   1.000
_cell.angle_alpha   90.00
_cell.angle_beta   90.00
_cell.angle_gamma   90.00
#
_symmetry.space_group_name_H-M   'P 1'
#
loop_
_entity.id
_entity.type
_entity.pdbx_description
1 polymer ?
#
loop_
_entity_poly.entity_id
_entity_poly.type
_entity_poly.pdbx_seq_one_letter_code
_entity_poly.pdbx_strand_id
1 'polypeptide(L)'
;MPPLLESISKIIICLIFILLTSCAGTRPDSIGQFVDCPDKPNCVSTKSDVTSHKVSPLTYKSSLQEAKNKLIKIVKSIPRSQIINNNESFLHVEFTSQ
;
A
#
# COMPACT_ATOMS: atom_id res chain seq x y z
N MET A 1 8.88 18.08 46.91
CA MET A 1 7.75 18.13 45.97
C MET A 1 8.14 18.12 44.46
N PRO A 2 9.28 17.57 43.99
CA PRO A 2 9.52 17.41 42.54
C PRO A 2 9.22 16.02 41.90
N PRO A 3 9.25 14.85 42.59
CA PRO A 3 9.25 13.56 41.88
C PRO A 3 7.89 13.18 41.29
N LEU A 4 6.80 13.72 41.85
CA LEU A 4 5.45 13.45 41.36
C LEU A 4 5.20 14.16 40.01
N LEU A 5 5.68 15.40 39.86
CA LEU A 5 5.52 16.17 38.62
C LEU A 5 6.35 15.56 37.47
N GLU A 6 7.55 15.07 37.77
CA GLU A 6 8.37 14.32 36.79
C GLU A 6 7.71 13.00 36.37
N SER A 7 7.12 12.27 37.33
CA SER A 7 6.43 11.00 37.04
C SER A 7 5.18 11.22 36.19
N ILE A 8 4.38 12.25 36.48
CA ILE A 8 3.21 12.62 35.69
C ILE A 8 3.61 13.05 34.27
N SER A 9 4.68 13.85 34.15
CA SER A 9 5.20 14.29 32.84
C SER A 9 5.61 13.09 31.96
N LYS A 10 6.32 12.10 32.53
CA LYS A 10 6.71 10.88 31.80
C LYS A 10 5.51 10.06 31.35
N ILE A 11 4.48 9.94 32.17
CA ILE A 11 3.24 9.24 31.83
C ILE A 11 2.53 9.95 30.67
N ILE A 12 2.41 11.28 30.73
CA ILE A 12 1.79 12.07 29.66
C ILE A 12 2.57 11.92 28.35
N ILE A 13 3.90 11.99 28.38
CA ILE A 13 4.74 11.77 27.20
C ILE A 13 4.52 10.37 26.61
N CYS A 14 4.52 9.32 27.43
CA CYS A 14 4.23 7.95 26.97
C CYS A 14 2.84 7.84 26.34
N LEU A 15 1.82 8.42 26.95
CA LEU A 15 0.45 8.39 26.42
C LEU A 15 0.33 9.12 25.08
N ILE A 16 1.02 10.27 24.91
CA ILE A 16 1.08 10.99 23.64
C ILE A 16 1.73 10.14 22.54
N PHE A 17 2.85 9.46 22.84
CA PHE A 17 3.51 8.57 21.88
C PHE A 17 2.61 7.40 21.44
N ILE A 18 1.82 6.82 22.36
CA ILE A 18 0.89 5.72 22.05
C ILE A 18 -0.26 6.21 21.16
N LEU A 19 -0.78 7.42 21.40
CA LEU A 19 -1.87 7.98 20.60
C LEU A 19 -1.45 8.31 19.16
N LEU A 20 -0.18 8.65 18.93
CA LEU A 20 0.33 9.04 17.62
C LEU A 20 0.57 7.87 16.65
N THR A 21 0.67 6.62 17.13
CA THR A 21 0.92 5.44 16.28
C THR A 21 -0.35 4.74 15.78
N SER A 22 -1.53 5.15 16.27
CA SER A 22 -2.81 4.47 16.00
C SER A 22 -3.39 4.70 14.59
N CYS A 23 -2.87 5.66 13.84
CA CYS A 23 -3.38 6.02 12.52
C CYS A 23 -2.71 5.29 11.34
N ALA A 24 -1.82 4.32 11.60
CA ALA A 24 -1.15 3.56 10.54
C ALA A 24 -2.01 2.35 10.10
N GLY A 25 -2.31 2.27 8.80
CA GLY A 25 -2.95 1.08 8.23
C GLY A 25 -2.02 -0.13 8.26
N THR A 26 -2.58 -1.33 8.42
CA THR A 26 -1.82 -2.59 8.36
C THR A 26 -1.60 -3.02 6.92
N ARG A 27 -0.38 -3.46 6.61
CA ARG A 27 -0.07 -4.07 5.30
C ARG A 27 -0.80 -5.41 5.18
N PRO A 28 -1.48 -5.71 4.06
CA PRO A 28 -2.05 -7.04 3.84
C PRO A 28 -0.96 -8.12 3.68
N ASP A 29 -1.19 -9.32 4.22
CA ASP A 29 -0.28 -10.47 4.02
C ASP A 29 -0.38 -11.07 2.61
N SER A 30 -1.45 -10.75 1.89
CA SER A 30 -1.75 -11.27 0.55
C SER A 30 -1.14 -10.45 -0.59
N ILE A 31 -0.13 -9.60 -0.34
CA ILE A 31 0.48 -8.82 -1.43
C ILE A 31 1.11 -9.75 -2.46
N GLY A 32 0.70 -9.57 -3.73
CA GLY A 32 1.08 -10.44 -4.84
C GLY A 32 0.20 -11.68 -5.00
N GLN A 33 -0.72 -11.91 -4.07
CA GLN A 33 -1.79 -12.91 -4.18
C GLN A 33 -3.07 -12.19 -4.59
N PHE A 34 -3.57 -12.48 -5.79
CA PHE A 34 -4.82 -11.91 -6.29
C PHE A 34 -6.00 -12.64 -5.64
N VAL A 35 -6.27 -12.36 -4.36
CA VAL A 35 -7.40 -12.92 -3.63
C VAL A 35 -8.72 -12.54 -4.31
N ASP A 36 -9.74 -13.36 -4.09
CA ASP A 36 -11.06 -13.10 -4.64
C ASP A 36 -11.63 -11.77 -4.15
N CYS A 37 -12.32 -11.08 -5.06
CA CYS A 37 -13.05 -9.88 -4.70
C CYS A 37 -14.14 -10.23 -3.69
N PRO A 38 -14.22 -9.57 -2.51
CA PRO A 38 -15.39 -9.68 -1.66
C PRO A 38 -16.64 -9.19 -2.41
N ASP A 39 -17.80 -9.69 -2.00
CA ASP A 39 -19.11 -9.28 -2.53
C ASP A 39 -19.46 -7.85 -2.06
N LYS A 40 -18.80 -6.87 -2.69
CA LYS A 40 -18.98 -5.44 -2.48
C LYS A 40 -19.02 -4.73 -3.83
N PRO A 41 -19.91 -3.72 -4.01
CA PRO A 41 -20.20 -3.14 -5.31
C PRO A 41 -19.00 -2.41 -5.95
N ASN A 42 -17.97 -2.08 -5.17
CA ASN A 42 -16.78 -1.37 -5.62
C ASN A 42 -15.54 -2.26 -5.79
N CYS A 43 -15.64 -3.58 -5.57
CA CYS A 43 -14.50 -4.47 -5.86
C CYS A 43 -14.50 -4.87 -7.32
N VAL A 44 -13.35 -4.71 -7.98
CA VAL A 44 -13.13 -5.23 -9.33
C VAL A 44 -11.74 -5.88 -9.45
N SER A 45 -11.63 -6.92 -10.28
CA SER A 45 -10.38 -7.63 -10.55
C SER A 45 -10.35 -8.20 -11.96
N THR A 46 -9.18 -8.11 -12.61
CA THR A 46 -8.95 -8.73 -13.92
C THR A 46 -8.89 -10.25 -13.87
N LYS A 47 -8.76 -10.81 -12.66
CA LYS A 47 -8.69 -12.24 -12.37
C LYS A 47 -9.98 -12.80 -11.79
N SER A 48 -11.03 -11.99 -11.60
CA SER A 48 -12.31 -12.48 -11.07
C SER A 48 -13.06 -13.34 -12.10
N ASP A 49 -13.68 -14.40 -11.61
CA ASP A 49 -14.65 -15.22 -12.36
C ASP A 49 -16.09 -14.71 -12.23
N VAL A 50 -16.36 -13.82 -11.26
CA VAL A 50 -17.66 -13.20 -11.06
C VAL A 50 -17.83 -12.01 -12.01
N THR A 51 -18.79 -12.09 -12.93
CA THR A 51 -18.95 -11.10 -14.01
C THR A 51 -19.11 -9.67 -13.51
N SER A 52 -19.81 -9.45 -12.40
CA SER A 52 -20.00 -8.10 -11.80
C SER A 52 -18.70 -7.48 -11.27
N HIS A 53 -17.71 -8.31 -10.92
CA HIS A 53 -16.41 -7.87 -10.42
C HIS A 53 -15.31 -7.93 -11.48
N LYS A 54 -15.57 -8.53 -12.65
CA LYS A 54 -14.55 -8.73 -13.67
C LYS A 54 -14.34 -7.48 -14.52
N VAL A 55 -13.07 -7.10 -14.70
CA VAL A 55 -12.66 -6.01 -15.61
C VAL A 55 -11.56 -6.46 -16.56
N SER A 56 -11.47 -5.84 -17.74
CA SER A 56 -10.41 -6.15 -18.70
C SER A 56 -9.05 -5.62 -18.21
N PRO A 57 -7.93 -6.35 -18.45
CA PRO A 57 -6.60 -5.85 -18.13
C PRO A 57 -6.21 -4.66 -19.00
N LEU A 58 -5.34 -3.80 -18.45
CA LEU A 58 -4.73 -2.71 -19.22
C LEU A 58 -3.74 -3.30 -20.24
N THR A 59 -3.88 -2.90 -21.50
CA THR A 59 -3.03 -3.38 -22.61
C THR A 59 -1.92 -2.39 -22.94
N TYR A 60 -0.79 -2.89 -23.43
CA TYR A 60 0.32 -2.09 -23.94
C TYR A 60 0.80 -2.65 -25.28
N LYS A 61 1.37 -1.78 -26.13
CA LYS A 61 1.79 -2.12 -27.51
C LYS A 61 3.26 -2.57 -27.62
N SER A 62 4.06 -2.33 -26.59
CA SER A 62 5.49 -2.64 -26.54
C SER A 62 5.77 -4.04 -25.98
N SER A 63 7.04 -4.42 -25.88
CA SER A 63 7.40 -5.61 -25.09
C SER A 63 7.07 -5.41 -23.61
N LEU A 64 6.92 -6.52 -22.86
CA LEU A 64 6.72 -6.49 -21.40
C LEU A 64 7.84 -5.69 -20.71
N GLN A 65 9.09 -5.94 -21.11
CA GLN A 65 10.26 -5.29 -20.53
C GLN A 65 10.23 -3.77 -20.76
N GLU A 66 9.90 -3.33 -21.98
CA GLU A 66 9.78 -1.90 -22.30
C GLU A 66 8.65 -1.23 -21.53
N ALA A 67 7.47 -1.85 -21.49
CA ALA A 67 6.30 -1.33 -20.78
C ALA A 67 6.61 -1.18 -19.28
N LYS A 68 7.23 -2.20 -18.70
CA LYS A 68 7.59 -2.21 -17.28
C LYS A 68 8.67 -1.19 -16.94
N ASN A 69 9.70 -1.07 -17.79
CA ASN A 69 10.75 -0.06 -17.60
C ASN A 69 10.16 1.36 -17.67
N LYS A 70 9.20 1.60 -18.58
CA LYS A 70 8.46 2.86 -18.65
C LYS A 70 7.66 3.12 -17.38
N LEU A 71 6.93 2.12 -16.88
CA LEU A 71 6.17 2.22 -15.63
C LEU A 71 7.07 2.52 -14.43
N ILE A 72 8.22 1.84 -14.30
CA ILE A 72 9.19 2.08 -13.22
C ILE A 72 9.71 3.52 -13.25
N LYS A 73 10.00 4.09 -14.44
CA LYS A 73 10.42 5.49 -14.57
C LYS A 73 9.33 6.45 -14.08
N ILE A 74 8.07 6.18 -14.46
CA ILE A 74 6.93 7.00 -14.02
C ILE A 74 6.77 6.91 -12.51
N VAL A 75 6.74 5.70 -11.94
CA VAL A 75 6.64 5.49 -10.49
C VAL A 75 7.72 6.30 -9.76
N LYS A 76 8.99 6.18 -10.15
CA LYS A 76 10.11 6.92 -9.54
C LYS A 76 9.98 8.45 -9.62
N SER A 77 9.16 8.98 -10.54
CA SER A 77 8.88 10.42 -10.64
C SER A 77 7.74 10.88 -9.73
N ILE A 78 6.93 9.96 -9.19
CA ILE A 78 5.83 10.28 -8.27
C ILE A 78 6.40 10.46 -6.85
N PRO A 79 6.16 11.61 -6.18
CA PRO A 79 6.63 11.84 -4.82
C PRO A 79 6.12 10.78 -3.85
N ARG A 80 6.98 10.36 -2.91
CA ARG A 80 6.66 9.40 -1.84
C ARG A 80 6.16 8.04 -2.35
N SER A 81 6.72 7.62 -3.48
CA SER A 81 6.57 6.27 -3.99
C SER A 81 7.82 5.45 -3.69
N GLN A 82 7.65 4.16 -3.41
CA GLN A 82 8.74 3.23 -3.20
C GLN A 82 8.47 1.92 -3.92
N ILE A 83 9.45 1.43 -4.68
CA ILE A 83 9.41 0.10 -5.27
C ILE A 83 9.94 -0.88 -4.23
N ILE A 84 9.08 -1.75 -3.71
CA ILE A 84 9.40 -2.74 -2.67
C ILE A 84 9.89 -4.04 -3.29
N ASN A 85 9.28 -4.47 -4.40
CA ASN A 85 9.65 -5.69 -5.10
C ASN A 85 9.49 -5.49 -6.62
N ASN A 86 10.45 -6.03 -7.38
CA ASN A 86 10.47 -6.00 -8.83
C ASN A 86 11.04 -7.32 -9.36
N ASN A 87 10.15 -8.24 -9.74
CA ASN A 87 10.51 -9.50 -10.41
C ASN A 87 9.85 -9.54 -11.80
N GLU A 88 10.19 -10.47 -12.69
CA GLU A 88 9.80 -10.46 -14.11
C GLU A 88 8.36 -10.00 -14.39
N SER A 89 7.36 -10.64 -13.76
CA SER A 89 5.93 -10.39 -14.00
C SER A 89 5.20 -9.67 -12.86
N PHE A 90 5.90 -9.17 -11.83
CA PHE A 90 5.29 -8.49 -10.69
C PHE A 90 6.10 -7.27 -10.23
N LEU A 91 5.39 -6.19 -9.95
CA LEU A 91 5.95 -4.93 -9.46
C LEU A 91 5.09 -4.46 -8.27
N HIS A 92 5.68 -4.47 -7.08
CA HIS A 92 5.05 -3.97 -5.86
C HIS A 92 5.55 -2.55 -5.58
N VAL A 93 4.61 -1.61 -5.54
CA VAL A 93 4.87 -0.19 -5.28
C VAL A 93 4.00 0.28 -4.12
N GLU A 94 4.61 0.94 -3.16
CA GLU A 94 3.93 1.59 -2.04
C GLU A 94 3.95 3.12 -2.22
N PHE A 95 2.85 3.76 -1.81
CA PHE A 95 2.70 5.22 -1.79
C PHE A 95 2.24 5.64 -0.40
N THR A 96 2.80 6.73 0.12
CA THR A 96 2.38 7.27 1.42
C THR A 96 1.66 8.60 1.29
N SER A 97 0.72 8.86 2.21
CA SER A 97 0.01 10.14 2.33
C SER A 97 0.91 11.22 2.94
N GLN A 98 0.44 12.47 2.94
CA GLN A 98 1.17 13.58 3.57
C GLN A 98 0.92 13.53 5.06
#